data_AF-A0A9P7BJD7-F1
#
_entry.id   AF-A0A9P7BJD7-F1
#
_cell.length_a   1.000
_cell.length_b   1.000
_cell.length_c   1.000
_cell.angle_alpha   90.00
_cell.angle_beta   90.00
_cell.angle_gamma   90.00
#
_symmetry.space_group_name_H-M   'P 1'
#
loop_
_entity.id
_entity.type
_entity.pdbx_description
1 polymer ?
#
loop_
_entity_poly.entity_id
_entity_poly.type
_entity_poly.pdbx_seq_one_letter_code
_entity_poly.pdbx_strand_id
1 'polypeptide(L)'
;MYAPGGLSRAERELGSTYVSRVNGCVYCASVHAQRFEQLAKRNEVIAQVFEDPATAGTTARELAIGKFSIQITEAPAAVNADSIQALKDAGLNEGEILDLLHSDAIFAWANRLMLNLGEPVFPNA
;
A
#
# COMPACT_ATOMS: atom_id res chain seq x y z
N MET A 1 -2.33 2.62 12.89
CA MET A 1 -2.77 1.52 12.01
C MET A 1 -4.16 0.95 12.33
N TYR A 2 -4.61 0.84 13.59
CA TYR A 2 -5.92 0.23 13.92
C TYR A 2 -6.90 1.12 14.70
N ALA A 3 -6.61 2.41 14.85
CA ALA A 3 -7.54 3.35 15.46
C ALA A 3 -8.77 3.55 14.54
N PRO A 4 -9.98 3.74 15.13
CA PRO A 4 -11.18 4.10 14.37
C PRO A 4 -11.06 5.50 13.77
N GLY A 5 -11.73 5.71 12.63
CA GLY A 5 -11.61 6.93 11.84
C GLY A 5 -10.44 6.90 10.85
N GLY A 6 -10.40 7.89 9.96
CA GLY A 6 -9.40 8.00 8.90
C GLY A 6 -9.55 6.93 7.82
N LEU A 7 -8.42 6.51 7.23
CA LEU A 7 -8.41 5.62 6.06
C LEU A 7 -8.98 4.25 6.43
N SER A 8 -9.78 3.65 5.55
CA SER A 8 -10.35 2.33 5.85
C SER A 8 -9.24 1.29 6.04
N ARG A 9 -9.51 0.27 6.85
CA ARG A 9 -8.53 -0.80 7.08
C ARG A 9 -8.10 -1.46 5.77
N ALA A 10 -9.05 -1.72 4.87
CA ALA A 10 -8.75 -2.28 3.56
C ALA A 10 -7.79 -1.38 2.77
N GLU A 11 -8.05 -0.08 2.69
CA GLU A 11 -7.19 0.84 1.94
C GLU A 11 -5.79 1.01 2.56
N ARG A 12 -5.66 0.89 3.89
CA ARG A 12 -4.35 0.82 4.54
C ARG A 12 -3.58 -0.43 4.08
N GLU A 13 -4.24 -1.58 4.00
CA GLU A 13 -3.63 -2.79 3.43
C GLU A 13 -3.25 -2.59 1.95
N LEU A 14 -4.08 -1.88 1.17
CA LEU A 14 -3.79 -1.61 -0.24
C LEU A 14 -2.50 -0.80 -0.43
N GLY A 15 -2.34 0.32 0.29
CA GLY A 15 -1.09 1.11 0.26
C GLY A 15 0.12 0.26 0.67
N SER A 16 -0.04 -0.54 1.73
CA SER A 16 0.97 -1.48 2.21
C SER A 16 1.38 -2.53 1.17
N THR A 17 0.41 -3.03 0.39
CA THR A 17 0.65 -3.94 -0.74
C THR A 17 1.44 -3.23 -1.84
N TYR A 18 1.08 -2.01 -2.22
CA TYR A 18 1.85 -1.22 -3.21
C TYR A 18 3.31 -1.03 -2.77
N VAL A 19 3.53 -0.52 -1.56
CA VAL A 19 4.89 -0.30 -1.02
C VAL A 19 5.69 -1.61 -1.03
N SER A 20 5.09 -2.70 -0.57
CA SER A 20 5.77 -4.00 -0.51
C SER A 20 6.06 -4.57 -1.90
N ARG A 21 5.15 -4.38 -2.87
CA ARG A 21 5.32 -4.80 -4.25
C ARG A 21 6.42 -4.03 -4.96
N VAL A 22 6.52 -2.72 -4.72
CA VAL A 22 7.57 -1.85 -5.26
C VAL A 22 8.93 -2.19 -4.64
N ASN A 23 8.98 -2.42 -3.33
CA ASN A 23 10.21 -2.83 -2.63
C ASN A 23 10.65 -4.27 -2.92
N GLY A 24 9.85 -5.08 -3.63
CA GLY A 24 10.17 -6.49 -3.93
C GLY A 24 10.01 -7.43 -2.72
N CYS A 25 9.32 -7.00 -1.65
CA CYS A 25 9.11 -7.83 -0.47
C CYS A 25 7.91 -8.77 -0.67
N VAL A 26 8.16 -9.96 -1.23
CA VAL A 26 7.13 -10.97 -1.56
C VAL A 26 6.27 -11.35 -0.36
N TYR A 27 6.90 -11.56 0.80
CA TYR A 27 6.18 -11.92 2.03
C TYR A 27 5.18 -10.84 2.45
N CYS A 28 5.64 -9.60 2.60
CA CYS A 28 4.76 -8.50 3.00
C CYS A 28 3.68 -8.25 1.93
N ALA A 29 4.04 -8.23 0.65
CA ALA A 29 3.08 -8.03 -0.44
C ALA A 29 1.96 -9.09 -0.39
N SER A 30 2.31 -10.35 -0.15
CA SER A 30 1.33 -11.46 -0.01
C SER A 30 0.43 -11.29 1.21
N VAL A 31 0.99 -11.00 2.39
CA VAL A 31 0.20 -10.86 3.63
C VAL A 31 -0.77 -9.68 3.55
N HIS A 32 -0.32 -8.52 3.05
CA HIS A 32 -1.19 -7.34 2.91
C HIS A 32 -2.24 -7.52 1.82
N ALA A 33 -1.89 -8.15 0.69
CA ALA A 33 -2.84 -8.51 -0.35
C ALA A 33 -3.95 -9.43 0.18
N GLN A 34 -3.58 -10.50 0.87
CA GLN A 34 -4.56 -11.41 1.48
C GLN A 34 -5.44 -10.66 2.49
N ARG A 35 -4.86 -9.76 3.28
CA ARG A 35 -5.61 -9.00 4.28
C ARG A 35 -6.58 -8.01 3.66
N PHE A 36 -6.17 -7.34 2.58
CA PHE A 36 -7.04 -6.51 1.76
C PHE A 36 -8.25 -7.31 1.28
N GLU A 37 -8.05 -8.47 0.65
CA GLU A 37 -9.12 -9.31 0.10
C GLU A 37 -10.11 -9.75 1.18
N GLN A 38 -9.61 -10.12 2.37
CA GLN A 38 -10.43 -10.50 3.50
C GLN A 38 -11.34 -9.36 4.00
N LEU A 39 -10.85 -8.12 3.96
CA LEU A 39 -11.55 -6.94 4.46
C LEU A 39 -12.49 -6.35 3.39
N ALA A 40 -12.01 -6.21 2.17
CA ALA A 40 -12.73 -5.61 1.04
C ALA A 40 -13.68 -6.59 0.34
N LYS A 41 -13.51 -7.90 0.56
CA LYS A 41 -14.28 -8.98 -0.08
C LYS A 41 -14.20 -8.96 -1.62
N ARG A 42 -13.05 -8.54 -2.15
CA ARG A 42 -12.75 -8.45 -3.59
C ARG A 42 -11.25 -8.56 -3.83
N ASN A 43 -10.84 -8.93 -5.04
CA ASN A 43 -9.43 -9.21 -5.36
C ASN A 43 -8.94 -8.58 -6.68
N GLU A 44 -9.79 -7.91 -7.46
CA GLU A 44 -9.43 -7.47 -8.81
C GLU A 44 -8.30 -6.44 -8.78
N VAL A 45 -8.33 -5.50 -7.83
CA VAL A 45 -7.26 -4.52 -7.65
C VAL A 45 -5.94 -5.18 -7.25
N ILE A 46 -5.97 -6.23 -6.44
CA ILE A 46 -4.76 -6.94 -6.01
C ILE A 46 -4.12 -7.66 -7.19
N ALA A 47 -4.93 -8.31 -8.04
CA ALA A 47 -4.45 -8.92 -9.27
C ALA A 47 -3.74 -7.88 -10.17
N GLN A 48 -4.35 -6.71 -10.36
CA GLN A 48 -3.74 -5.61 -11.11
C GLN A 48 -2.42 -5.12 -10.48
N VAL A 49 -2.36 -4.96 -9.15
CA VAL A 49 -1.14 -4.52 -8.43
C VAL A 49 0.03 -5.48 -8.70
N PHE A 50 -0.24 -6.78 -8.74
CA PHE A 50 0.82 -7.77 -9.00
C PHE A 50 1.27 -7.78 -10.46
N GLU A 51 0.36 -7.55 -11.40
CA GLU A 51 0.64 -7.47 -12.85
C GLU A 51 1.40 -6.19 -13.22
N ASP A 52 0.81 -5.02 -12.97
CA ASP A 52 1.42 -3.72 -13.19
C ASP A 52 0.93 -2.70 -12.13
N PRO A 53 1.72 -2.43 -11.09
CA PRO A 53 1.32 -1.50 -10.04
C PRO A 53 1.15 -0.05 -10.54
N ALA A 54 1.80 0.35 -11.64
CA ALA A 54 1.71 1.73 -12.13
C ALA A 54 0.32 2.09 -12.69
N THR A 55 -0.43 1.08 -13.13
CA THR A 55 -1.76 1.23 -13.74
C THR A 55 -2.88 0.61 -12.91
N ALA A 56 -2.55 -0.04 -11.78
CA ALA A 56 -3.50 -0.76 -10.96
C ALA A 56 -4.46 0.15 -10.16
N GLY A 57 -5.71 -0.30 -10.03
CA GLY A 57 -6.77 0.40 -9.31
C GLY A 57 -8.10 0.29 -10.06
N THR A 58 -9.15 -0.18 -9.37
CA THR A 58 -10.48 -0.32 -9.97
C THR A 58 -11.34 0.93 -9.84
N THR A 59 -10.87 1.91 -9.06
CA THR A 59 -11.53 3.19 -8.82
C THR A 59 -10.51 4.33 -8.90
N ALA A 60 -10.98 5.57 -9.15
CA ALA A 60 -10.12 6.75 -9.13
C ALA A 60 -9.40 6.92 -7.78
N ARG A 61 -10.06 6.53 -6.68
CA ARG A 61 -9.52 6.53 -5.33
C ARG A 61 -8.39 5.52 -5.15
N GLU A 62 -8.56 4.29 -5.62
CA GLU A 62 -7.50 3.27 -5.59
C GLU A 62 -6.31 3.64 -6.45
N LEU A 63 -6.55 4.21 -7.63
CA LEU A 63 -5.49 4.72 -8.51
C LEU A 63 -4.68 5.83 -7.82
N ALA A 64 -5.35 6.75 -7.12
CA ALA A 64 -4.69 7.82 -6.39
C ALA A 64 -3.86 7.29 -5.22
N ILE A 65 -4.41 6.33 -4.45
CA ILE A 65 -3.70 5.62 -3.37
C ILE A 65 -2.43 4.96 -3.94
N GLY A 66 -2.56 4.15 -5.00
CA GLY A 66 -1.44 3.45 -5.61
C GLY A 66 -0.35 4.38 -6.11
N LYS A 67 -0.72 5.44 -6.85
CA LYS A 67 0.24 6.45 -7.34
C LYS A 67 1.01 7.13 -6.21
N PHE A 68 0.33 7.52 -5.14
CA PHE A 68 0.98 8.13 -3.99
C PHE A 68 1.93 7.13 -3.29
N SER A 69 1.46 5.90 -3.04
CA SER A 69 2.26 4.85 -2.40
C SER A 69 3.52 4.49 -3.21
N ILE A 70 3.43 4.48 -4.54
CA ILE A 70 4.59 4.30 -5.43
C ILE A 70 5.52 5.52 -5.30
N GLN A 71 5.00 6.74 -5.45
CA GLN A 71 5.80 7.96 -5.41
C GLN A 71 6.57 8.10 -4.08
N ILE A 72 5.93 7.90 -2.94
CA ILE A 72 6.57 8.03 -1.62
C ILE A 72 7.60 6.91 -1.39
N THR A 73 7.44 5.75 -2.03
CA THR A 73 8.39 4.64 -1.93
C THR A 73 9.64 4.88 -2.78
N GLU A 74 9.47 5.28 -4.04
CA GLU A 74 10.57 5.43 -4.99
C GLU A 74 11.30 6.78 -4.86
N ALA A 75 10.55 7.86 -4.59
CA ALA A 75 11.04 9.22 -4.59
C ALA A 75 10.40 10.07 -3.48
N PRO A 76 10.62 9.73 -2.18
CA PRO A 76 9.99 10.44 -1.06
C PRO A 76 10.30 11.95 -1.04
N ALA A 77 11.48 12.35 -1.51
CA ALA A 77 11.88 13.76 -1.60
C ALA A 77 11.11 14.56 -2.68
N ALA A 78 10.44 13.87 -3.62
CA ALA A 78 9.63 14.47 -4.67
C ALA A 78 8.14 14.62 -4.29
N VAL A 79 7.72 14.06 -3.14
CA VAL A 79 6.37 14.25 -2.62
C VAL A 79 6.18 15.72 -2.23
N ASN A 80 5.13 16.34 -2.75
CA ASN A 80 4.88 17.77 -2.60
C ASN A 80 3.38 18.07 -2.43
N ALA A 81 3.00 19.35 -2.47
CA ALA A 81 1.61 19.77 -2.31
C ALA A 81 0.68 19.17 -3.39
N ASP A 82 1.15 19.01 -4.63
CA ASP A 82 0.35 18.44 -5.72
C ASP A 82 0.08 16.95 -5.50
N SER A 83 1.04 16.21 -4.94
CA SER A 83 0.84 14.81 -4.51
C SER A 83 -0.32 14.69 -3.51
N ILE A 84 -0.39 15.62 -2.55
CA ILE A 84 -1.46 15.65 -1.54
C ILE A 84 -2.78 16.09 -2.17
N GLN A 85 -2.75 17.07 -3.07
CA GLN A 85 -3.94 17.56 -3.75
C GLN A 85 -4.58 16.46 -4.61
N ALA A 86 -3.79 15.66 -5.32
CA ALA A 86 -4.29 14.53 -6.12
C ALA A 86 -5.07 13.50 -5.28
N LEU A 87 -4.67 13.27 -4.02
CA LEU A 87 -5.42 12.42 -3.09
C LEU A 87 -6.75 13.08 -2.67
N LYS A 88 -6.72 14.39 -2.38
CA LYS A 88 -7.92 15.16 -2.04
C LYS A 88 -8.93 15.17 -3.18
N ASP A 89 -8.47 15.34 -4.42
CA ASP A 89 -9.30 15.31 -5.63
C ASP A 89 -9.95 13.93 -5.84
N ALA A 90 -9.32 12.86 -5.36
CA ALA A 90 -9.87 11.50 -5.33
C ALA A 90 -10.79 11.23 -4.12
N GLY A 91 -11.09 12.26 -3.33
CA GLY A 91 -12.03 12.21 -2.21
C GLY A 91 -11.42 11.78 -0.88
N LEU A 92 -10.09 11.73 -0.73
CA LEU A 92 -9.47 11.50 0.57
C LEU A 92 -9.48 12.78 1.41
N ASN A 93 -9.87 12.66 2.69
CA ASN A 93 -9.69 13.73 3.67
C ASN A 93 -8.29 13.69 4.30
N GLU A 94 -7.94 14.72 5.07
CA GLU A 94 -6.59 14.88 5.64
C GLU A 94 -6.19 13.77 6.61
N GLY A 95 -7.15 13.25 7.39
CA GLY A 95 -6.92 12.12 8.28
C GLY A 95 -6.65 10.82 7.50
N GLU A 96 -7.36 10.61 6.39
CA GLU A 96 -7.14 9.47 5.49
C GLU A 96 -5.76 9.54 4.81
N ILE A 97 -5.35 10.73 4.37
CA ILE A 97 -4.04 10.96 3.76
C ILE A 97 -2.92 10.71 4.77
N LEU A 98 -3.08 11.21 6.00
CA LEU A 98 -2.12 10.97 7.08
C LEU A 98 -2.00 9.48 7.42
N ASP A 99 -3.10 8.75 7.43
CA ASP A 99 -3.09 7.31 7.65
C ASP A 99 -2.44 6.53 6.51
N LEU A 100 -2.67 6.92 5.26
CA LEU A 100 -2.00 6.34 4.09
C LEU A 100 -0.49 6.52 4.21
N LEU A 101 -0.03 7.76 4.46
CA LEU A 101 1.39 8.08 4.62
C LEU A 101 2.03 7.24 5.74
N HIS A 102 1.36 7.11 6.89
CA HIS A 102 1.86 6.27 7.97
C HIS A 102 1.94 4.79 7.59
N SER A 103 0.93 4.27 6.87
CA SER A 103 0.90 2.89 6.39
C SER A 103 2.06 2.62 5.43
N ASP A 104 2.28 3.53 4.49
CA ASP A 104 3.33 3.40 3.49
C ASP A 104 4.72 3.48 4.16
N ALA A 105 4.90 4.44 5.08
CA ALA A 105 6.16 4.61 5.80
C ALA A 105 6.52 3.41 6.68
N ILE A 106 5.55 2.86 7.43
CA ILE A 106 5.82 1.72 8.31
C ILE A 106 6.15 0.45 7.51
N PHE A 107 5.53 0.24 6.34
CA PHE A 107 5.87 -0.91 5.51
C PHE A 107 7.14 -0.73 4.71
N ALA A 108 7.49 0.49 4.31
CA ALA A 108 8.83 0.74 3.81
C ALA A 108 9.88 0.36 4.87
N TRP A 109 9.66 0.69 6.15
CA TRP A 109 10.54 0.26 7.24
C TRP A 109 10.53 -1.27 7.44
N ALA A 110 9.35 -1.89 7.50
CA ALA A 110 9.21 -3.32 7.74
C ALA A 110 9.80 -4.15 6.59
N ASN A 111 9.60 -3.76 5.33
CA ASN A 111 10.20 -4.43 4.18
C ASN A 111 11.72 -4.46 4.27
N ARG A 112 12.37 -3.39 4.76
CA ARG A 112 13.83 -3.36 4.98
C ARG A 112 14.27 -4.41 5.99
N LEU A 113 13.48 -4.69 7.02
CA LEU A 113 13.79 -5.79 7.94
C LEU A 113 13.53 -7.14 7.27
N MET A 114 12.33 -7.34 6.72
CA MET A 114 11.91 -8.65 6.20
C MET A 114 12.78 -9.15 5.04
N LEU A 115 13.29 -8.25 4.19
CA LEU A 115 14.20 -8.61 3.11
C LEU A 115 15.61 -9.00 3.58
N ASN A 116 16.00 -8.65 4.81
CA ASN A 116 17.38 -8.81 5.30
C ASN A 116 17.52 -9.78 6.47
N LEU A 117 16.40 -10.27 7.03
CA LEU A 117 16.41 -11.25 8.14
C LEU A 117 16.51 -12.71 7.67
N GLY A 118 16.57 -12.95 6.36
CA GLY A 118 16.65 -14.28 5.74
C GLY A 118 15.32 -14.77 5.17
N GLU A 119 15.35 -15.93 4.52
CA GLU A 119 14.16 -16.54 3.91
C GLU A 119 13.32 -17.29 4.96
N PRO A 120 11.98 -17.18 4.92
CA PRO A 120 11.12 -18.02 5.74
C PRO A 120 11.35 -19.49 5.39
N VAL A 121 11.77 -20.27 6.38
CA VAL A 121 11.90 -21.73 6.25
C VAL A 121 10.50 -22.31 6.29
N PHE A 122 10.04 -22.89 5.17
CA PHE A 122 8.83 -23.70 5.19
C PHE A 122 9.07 -24.92 6.08
N PRO A 123 8.23 -25.20 7.09
CA PRO A 123 8.31 -26.46 7.80
C PRO A 123 8.14 -27.59 6.78
N ASN A 124 9.07 -28.54 6.77
CA ASN A 124 9.05 -29.68 5.84
C ASN A 124 7.64 -30.30 5.81
N ALA A 125 7.09 -30.43 4.60
CA ALA A 125 5.84 -31.12 4.32
C ALA A 125 5.89 -32.60 4.73
#